data_AF-A0A521NR43-F1
#
_entry.id   AF-A0A521NR43-F1
#
_cell.length_a   1.000
_cell.length_b   1.000
_cell.length_c   1.000
_cell.angle_alpha   90.00
_cell.angle_beta   90.00
_cell.angle_gamma   90.00
#
_symmetry.space_group_name_H-M   'P 1'
#
loop_
_entity.id
_entity.type
_entity.pdbx_description
1 polymer ?
#
loop_
_entity_poly.entity_id
_entity_poly.type
_entity_poly.pdbx_seq_one_letter_code
_entity_poly.pdbx_strand_id
1 'polypeptide(L)'
;MQEHAVLLRAYARVQERCSQLLAEQAALVERLEAQIVRLRGALVARDSAMAMVREELAARAAVGAALPKRLHALLAPGTARRLAMPVPAPVPADLREKAVLCVGGDERTPSLARQLVEIAGGRFLHLEGADGADDPAFEASLRAADLVICQTGCLSHDACWRVQDHCRRTGKPCVMVGEPQPIHFVRRETAEEAAAERALPAD
;
A
#
# COMPACT_ATOMS: atom_id res chain seq x y z
N MET A 1 -43.39 -65.09 29.15
CA MET A 1 -44.17 -64.07 28.41
C MET A 1 -43.88 -62.63 28.85
N GLN A 2 -43.79 -62.30 30.15
CA GLN A 2 -43.55 -60.91 30.60
C GLN A 2 -42.17 -60.33 30.22
N GLU A 3 -41.09 -61.10 30.26
CA GLU A 3 -39.73 -60.63 29.92
C GLU A 3 -39.61 -60.20 28.45
N HIS A 4 -40.25 -60.94 27.54
CA HIS A 4 -40.27 -60.61 26.12
C HIS A 4 -40.98 -59.27 25.86
N ALA A 5 -42.07 -58.98 26.59
CA ALA A 5 -42.78 -57.71 26.49
C ALA A 5 -41.99 -56.52 27.08
N VAL A 6 -41.11 -56.76 28.05
CA VAL A 6 -40.20 -55.72 28.57
C VAL A 6 -39.10 -55.42 27.54
N LEU A 7 -38.52 -56.47 26.94
CA LEU A 7 -37.50 -56.35 25.89
C LEU A 7 -38.03 -55.61 24.66
N LEU A 8 -39.22 -55.94 24.17
CA LEU A 8 -39.82 -55.25 23.01
C LEU A 8 -40.06 -53.76 23.29
N ARG A 9 -40.51 -53.40 24.50
CA ARG A 9 -40.69 -52.00 24.89
C ARG A 9 -39.37 -51.25 25.06
N ALA A 10 -38.31 -51.93 25.50
CA ALA A 10 -36.97 -51.33 25.58
C ALA A 10 -36.40 -51.12 24.17
N TYR A 11 -36.52 -52.12 23.29
CA TYR A 11 -36.10 -52.04 21.90
C TYR A 11 -36.84 -50.92 21.14
N ALA A 12 -38.16 -50.85 21.26
CA ALA A 12 -38.96 -49.79 20.61
C ALA A 12 -38.51 -48.38 21.04
N ARG A 13 -38.23 -48.18 22.33
CA ARG A 13 -37.70 -46.89 22.85
C ARG A 13 -36.33 -46.55 22.26
N VAL A 14 -35.43 -47.52 22.13
CA VAL A 14 -34.12 -47.30 21.50
C VAL A 14 -34.28 -47.00 20.01
N GLN A 15 -35.14 -47.76 19.31
CA GLN A 15 -35.41 -47.55 17.89
C GLN A 15 -35.98 -46.16 17.62
N GLU A 16 -36.93 -45.70 18.44
CA GLU A 16 -37.52 -44.35 18.34
C GLU A 16 -36.49 -43.26 18.59
N ARG A 17 -35.62 -43.42 19.60
CA ARG A 17 -34.53 -42.48 19.83
C ARG A 17 -33.54 -42.44 18.65
N CYS A 18 -33.19 -43.60 18.10
CA CYS A 18 -32.30 -43.68 16.94
C CYS A 18 -32.93 -43.04 15.70
N SER A 19 -34.23 -43.26 15.45
CA SER A 19 -34.90 -42.65 14.30
C SER A 19 -35.01 -41.13 14.44
N GLN A 20 -35.28 -40.62 15.64
CA GLN A 20 -35.27 -39.17 15.93
C GLN A 20 -33.89 -38.56 15.67
N LEU A 21 -32.82 -39.16 16.21
CA LEU A 21 -31.46 -38.67 15.99
C LEU A 21 -31.07 -38.70 14.51
N LEU A 22 -31.42 -39.76 13.77
CA LEU A 22 -31.15 -39.83 12.33
C LEU A 22 -31.89 -38.74 11.56
N ALA A 23 -33.15 -38.45 11.89
CA ALA A 23 -33.92 -37.39 11.26
C ALA A 23 -33.34 -35.99 11.57
N GLU A 24 -32.92 -35.73 12.81
CA GLU A 24 -32.28 -34.48 13.20
C GLU A 24 -30.95 -34.26 12.48
N GLN A 25 -30.12 -35.31 12.39
CA GLN A 25 -28.84 -35.25 11.67
C GLN A 25 -29.04 -35.06 10.17
N ALA A 26 -30.00 -35.75 9.55
CA ALA A 26 -30.34 -35.56 8.15
C ALA A 26 -30.76 -34.11 7.86
N ALA A 27 -31.62 -33.53 8.69
CA ALA A 27 -32.03 -32.13 8.56
C ALA A 27 -30.85 -31.14 8.75
N LEU A 28 -29.89 -31.47 9.63
CA LEU A 28 -28.68 -30.66 9.78
C LEU A 28 -27.79 -30.74 8.54
N VAL A 29 -27.57 -31.94 7.99
CA VAL A 29 -26.79 -32.15 6.78
C VAL A 29 -27.41 -31.37 5.61
N GLU A 30 -28.71 -31.48 5.38
CA GLU A 30 -29.40 -30.74 4.31
C GLU A 30 -29.23 -29.23 4.47
N ARG A 31 -29.33 -28.70 5.70
CA ARG A 31 -29.11 -27.26 5.96
C ARG A 31 -27.68 -26.83 5.66
N LEU A 32 -26.69 -27.61 6.08
CA LEU A 32 -25.28 -27.32 5.85
C LEU A 32 -24.93 -27.42 4.37
N GLU A 33 -25.45 -28.43 3.65
CA GLU A 33 -25.28 -28.57 2.21
C GLU A 33 -25.87 -27.37 1.46
N ALA A 34 -27.07 -26.93 1.85
CA ALA A 34 -27.68 -25.72 1.30
C ALA A 34 -26.85 -24.45 1.59
N GLN A 35 -26.25 -24.34 2.78
CA GLN A 35 -25.34 -23.25 3.11
C GLN A 35 -24.06 -23.29 2.26
N ILE A 36 -23.46 -24.47 2.06
CA ILE A 36 -22.27 -24.65 1.23
C ILE A 36 -22.56 -24.22 -0.21
N VAL A 37 -23.68 -24.64 -0.79
CA VAL A 37 -24.06 -24.24 -2.17
C VAL A 37 -24.27 -22.73 -2.25
N ARG A 38 -24.96 -22.11 -1.29
CA ARG A 38 -25.16 -20.65 -1.27
C ARG A 38 -23.84 -19.88 -1.14
N LEU A 39 -22.96 -20.28 -0.23
CA LEU A 39 -21.68 -19.61 -0.01
C LEU A 39 -20.74 -19.78 -1.21
N ARG A 40 -20.71 -20.96 -1.84
CA ARG A 40 -19.99 -21.17 -3.10
C ARG A 40 -20.50 -20.26 -4.21
N GLY A 41 -21.83 -20.11 -4.34
CA GLY A 41 -22.42 -19.18 -5.29
C GLY A 41 -22.02 -17.73 -5.04
N ALA A 42 -22.02 -17.29 -3.77
CA ALA A 42 -21.59 -15.94 -3.40
C ALA A 42 -20.10 -15.67 -3.71
N LEU A 43 -19.23 -16.65 -3.48
CA LEU A 43 -17.81 -16.55 -3.83
C LEU A 43 -17.62 -16.45 -5.34
N VAL A 44 -18.25 -17.31 -6.13
CA VAL A 44 -18.16 -17.27 -7.60
C VAL A 44 -18.64 -15.92 -8.14
N ALA A 45 -19.76 -15.39 -7.61
CA ALA A 45 -20.26 -14.07 -8.01
C ALA A 45 -19.26 -12.95 -7.68
N ARG A 46 -18.69 -12.96 -6.47
CA ARG A 46 -17.68 -11.98 -6.05
C ARG A 46 -16.43 -12.05 -6.92
N ASP A 47 -15.90 -13.25 -7.14
CA ASP A 47 -14.68 -13.46 -7.91
C ASP A 47 -14.87 -13.06 -9.37
N SER A 48 -16.05 -13.32 -9.93
CA SER A 48 -16.41 -12.87 -11.28
C SER A 48 -16.44 -11.34 -11.38
N ALA A 49 -17.07 -10.66 -10.42
CA ALA A 49 -17.08 -9.20 -10.37
C ALA A 49 -15.66 -8.61 -10.22
N MET A 50 -14.82 -9.21 -9.38
CA MET A 50 -13.41 -8.82 -9.23
C MET A 50 -12.62 -9.02 -10.52
N ALA A 51 -12.84 -10.11 -11.24
CA ALA A 51 -12.20 -10.37 -12.52
C ALA A 51 -12.59 -9.31 -13.56
N MET A 52 -13.88 -8.97 -13.67
CA MET A 52 -14.36 -7.91 -14.58
C MET A 52 -13.73 -6.55 -14.28
N VAL A 53 -13.68 -6.15 -13.00
CA VAL A 53 -13.06 -4.88 -12.61
C VAL A 53 -11.57 -4.86 -12.93
N ARG A 54 -10.85 -5.97 -12.69
CA ARG A 54 -9.43 -6.09 -13.02
C ARG A 54 -9.17 -5.97 -14.53
N GLU A 55 -10.02 -6.59 -15.34
CA GLU A 55 -9.92 -6.51 -16.80
C GLU A 55 -10.15 -5.07 -17.30
N GLU A 56 -11.18 -4.39 -16.80
CA GLU A 56 -11.46 -2.99 -17.15
C GLU A 56 -10.31 -2.06 -16.72
N LEU A 57 -9.76 -2.25 -15.52
CA LEU A 57 -8.59 -1.50 -15.06
C LEU A 57 -7.36 -1.78 -15.91
N ALA A 58 -7.11 -3.04 -16.30
CA ALA A 58 -6.01 -3.40 -17.17
C ALA A 58 -6.15 -2.78 -18.57
N ALA A 59 -7.38 -2.79 -19.13
CA ALA A 59 -7.67 -2.15 -20.41
C ALA A 59 -7.43 -0.64 -20.36
N ARG A 60 -7.87 0.05 -19.29
CA ARG A 60 -7.62 1.48 -19.07
C ARG A 60 -6.14 1.76 -18.88
N ALA A 61 -5.42 0.94 -18.11
CA ALA A 61 -3.99 1.09 -17.89
C ALA A 61 -3.20 0.91 -19.21
N ALA A 62 -3.61 0.00 -20.09
CA ALA A 62 -2.98 -0.20 -21.39
C ALA A 62 -3.15 1.02 -22.32
N VAL A 63 -4.35 1.61 -22.38
CA VAL A 63 -4.60 2.87 -23.11
C VAL A 63 -3.83 4.03 -22.48
N GLY A 64 -3.86 4.12 -21.15
CA GLY A 64 -3.14 5.10 -20.35
C GLY A 64 -1.63 5.02 -20.49
N ALA A 65 -1.04 3.83 -20.66
CA ALA A 65 0.40 3.60 -20.83
C ALA A 65 0.91 3.99 -22.23
N ALA A 66 0.04 4.05 -23.25
CA ALA A 66 0.39 4.56 -24.56
C ALA A 66 0.55 6.09 -24.55
N LEU A 67 -0.17 6.80 -23.68
CA LEU A 67 -0.13 8.25 -23.55
C LEU A 67 1.23 8.80 -23.07
N PRO A 68 1.87 8.32 -21.99
CA PRO A 68 3.19 8.76 -21.59
C PRO A 68 4.25 8.37 -22.61
N LYS A 69 4.12 7.25 -23.33
CA LYS A 69 5.07 6.90 -24.42
C LYS A 69 4.98 7.89 -25.59
N ARG A 70 3.77 8.26 -26.02
CA ARG A 70 3.56 9.27 -27.08
C ARG A 70 3.98 10.66 -26.60
N LEU A 71 3.66 11.03 -25.37
CA LEU A 71 4.09 12.28 -24.75
C LEU A 71 5.61 12.32 -24.61
N HIS A 72 6.26 11.25 -24.17
CA HIS A 72 7.72 11.16 -24.05
C HIS A 72 8.41 11.15 -25.41
N ALA A 73 7.76 10.67 -26.48
CA ALA A 73 8.26 10.80 -27.85
C ALA A 73 8.08 12.22 -28.41
N LEU A 74 7.00 12.92 -28.05
CA LEU A 74 6.76 14.33 -28.41
C LEU A 74 7.64 15.31 -27.60
N LEU A 75 7.95 14.96 -26.34
CA LEU A 75 8.86 15.69 -25.46
C LEU A 75 10.31 15.24 -25.60
N ALA A 76 10.58 14.15 -26.35
CA ALA A 76 11.94 13.80 -26.74
C ALA A 76 12.48 14.96 -27.58
N PRO A 77 13.68 15.48 -27.28
CA PRO A 77 14.21 16.63 -27.98
C PRO A 77 14.56 16.26 -29.42
N GLY A 78 13.59 16.37 -30.33
CA GLY A 78 13.84 16.59 -31.74
C GLY A 78 14.53 17.94 -31.90
N THR A 79 15.36 18.08 -32.93
CA THR A 79 16.14 19.28 -33.30
C THR A 79 15.28 20.48 -33.73
N ALA A 80 14.14 20.70 -33.08
CA ALA A 80 13.36 21.91 -33.17
C ALA A 80 14.01 22.97 -32.27
N ARG A 81 14.40 24.07 -32.92
CA ARG A 81 14.91 25.32 -32.35
C ARG A 81 14.29 25.56 -30.96
N ARG A 82 15.14 25.49 -29.91
CA ARG A 82 14.77 25.85 -28.54
C ARG A 82 14.14 27.24 -28.55
N LEU A 83 12.82 27.31 -28.49
CA LEU A 83 12.18 28.38 -27.73
C LEU A 83 12.53 28.04 -26.29
N ALA A 84 13.50 28.77 -25.74
CA ALA A 84 13.92 28.63 -24.37
C ALA A 84 12.73 29.00 -23.47
N MET A 85 11.89 28.01 -23.15
CA MET A 85 11.23 28.03 -21.85
C MET A 85 12.36 28.07 -20.81
N PRO A 86 12.30 28.97 -19.82
CA PRO A 86 13.26 28.96 -18.74
C PRO A 86 13.09 27.62 -18.02
N VAL A 87 13.95 26.67 -18.35
CA VAL A 87 14.20 25.50 -17.50
C VAL A 87 14.65 26.12 -16.18
N PRO A 88 13.89 26.00 -15.08
CA PRO A 88 14.42 26.38 -13.79
C PRO A 88 15.74 25.62 -13.66
N ALA A 89 16.83 26.36 -13.43
CA ALA A 89 18.16 25.79 -13.33
C ALA A 89 18.07 24.50 -12.50
N PRO A 90 18.71 23.39 -12.93
CA PRO A 90 18.70 22.17 -12.15
C PRO A 90 19.16 22.55 -10.75
N VAL A 91 18.23 22.55 -9.80
CA VAL A 91 18.59 22.74 -8.40
C VAL A 91 19.49 21.54 -8.13
N PRO A 92 20.78 21.75 -7.83
CA PRO A 92 21.64 20.63 -7.48
C PRO A 92 21.10 20.14 -6.13
N ALA A 93 20.16 19.20 -6.15
CA ALA A 93 19.86 18.37 -5.00
C ALA A 93 21.04 17.43 -4.85
N ASP A 94 22.17 17.99 -4.44
CA ASP A 94 23.35 17.23 -4.07
C ASP A 94 22.99 16.45 -2.81
N LEU A 95 22.81 15.15 -2.98
CA LEU A 95 22.51 14.22 -1.91
C LEU A 95 23.78 13.53 -1.42
N ARG A 96 24.98 13.95 -1.85
CA ARG A 96 26.25 13.44 -1.32
C ARG A 96 26.20 13.42 0.20
N GLU A 97 26.49 12.23 0.75
CA GLU A 97 26.49 11.92 2.19
C GLU A 97 25.12 11.89 2.89
N LYS A 98 24.01 12.15 2.20
CA LYS A 98 22.66 12.13 2.78
C LYS A 98 21.99 10.77 2.64
N ALA A 99 21.31 10.31 3.70
CA ALA A 99 20.50 9.11 3.70
C ALA A 99 19.01 9.42 3.45
N VAL A 100 18.42 8.85 2.40
CA VAL A 100 16.99 8.99 2.10
C VAL A 100 16.27 7.69 2.43
N LEU A 101 15.32 7.73 3.36
CA LEU A 101 14.51 6.58 3.76
C LEU A 101 13.16 6.60 3.07
N CYS A 102 12.88 5.58 2.26
CA CYS A 102 11.55 5.32 1.72
C CYS A 102 10.82 4.30 2.60
N VAL A 103 9.66 4.71 3.14
CA VAL A 103 8.78 3.87 3.94
C VAL A 103 7.58 3.46 3.08
N GLY A 104 7.39 2.16 2.92
CA GLY A 104 6.33 1.56 2.08
C GLY A 104 6.72 1.34 0.62
N GLY A 105 5.98 0.46 -0.06
CA GLY A 105 6.24 0.00 -1.44
C GLY A 105 6.58 -1.50 -1.50
N ASP A 106 6.70 -2.05 -2.71
CA ASP A 106 7.10 -3.45 -2.96
C ASP A 106 8.61 -3.51 -3.29
N GLU A 107 9.39 -4.32 -2.56
CA GLU A 107 10.84 -4.52 -2.78
C GLU A 107 11.19 -4.99 -4.21
N ARG A 108 10.23 -5.58 -4.94
CA ARG A 108 10.47 -6.33 -6.18
C ARG A 108 10.89 -5.52 -7.39
N THR A 109 10.92 -4.18 -7.30
CA THR A 109 11.46 -3.31 -8.35
C THR A 109 12.35 -2.23 -7.73
N PRO A 110 13.56 -1.94 -8.25
CA PRO A 110 14.28 -0.75 -7.84
C PRO A 110 13.39 0.46 -8.15
N SER A 111 12.81 1.07 -7.11
CA SER A 111 11.97 2.24 -7.28
C SER A 111 12.80 3.32 -7.98
N LEU A 112 12.19 4.05 -8.92
CA LEU A 112 12.83 5.20 -9.57
C LEU A 112 13.45 6.16 -8.53
N ALA A 113 12.85 6.26 -7.35
CA ALA A 113 13.37 6.98 -6.20
C ALA A 113 14.77 6.50 -5.76
N ARG A 114 15.02 5.18 -5.69
CA ARG A 114 16.34 4.63 -5.37
C ARG A 114 17.40 5.07 -6.37
N GLN A 115 17.12 4.90 -7.66
CA GLN A 115 18.07 5.25 -8.71
C GLN A 115 18.39 6.75 -8.70
N LEU A 116 17.37 7.60 -8.53
CA LEU A 116 17.55 9.04 -8.46
C LEU A 116 18.36 9.48 -7.24
N VAL A 117 18.15 8.86 -6.08
CA VAL A 117 18.91 9.15 -4.86
C VAL A 117 20.38 8.75 -5.03
N GLU A 118 20.65 7.56 -5.56
CA GLU A 118 22.01 7.07 -5.78
C GLU A 118 22.75 7.90 -6.84
N ILE A 119 22.10 8.28 -7.95
CA ILE A 119 22.66 9.17 -8.98
C ILE A 119 23.02 10.55 -8.41
N ALA A 120 22.22 11.05 -7.48
CA ALA A 120 22.47 12.31 -6.77
C ALA A 120 23.55 12.19 -5.67
N GLY A 121 24.16 11.01 -5.49
CA GLY A 121 25.23 10.75 -4.52
C GLY A 121 24.73 10.39 -3.11
N GLY A 122 23.43 10.21 -2.93
CA GLY A 122 22.82 9.85 -1.65
C GLY A 122 22.78 8.35 -1.39
N ARG A 123 22.56 7.99 -0.13
CA ARG A 123 22.34 6.62 0.33
C ARG A 123 20.85 6.35 0.45
N PHE A 124 20.33 5.43 -0.36
CA PHE A 124 18.94 5.02 -0.27
C PHE A 124 18.75 3.93 0.80
N LEU A 125 17.74 4.11 1.65
CA LEU A 125 17.27 3.14 2.64
C LEU A 125 15.80 2.83 2.35
N HIS A 126 15.40 1.58 2.53
CA HIS A 126 14.01 1.15 2.36
C HIS A 126 13.55 0.39 3.59
N LEU A 127 12.30 0.64 3.98
CA LEU A 127 11.65 -0.08 5.06
C LEU A 127 10.21 -0.39 4.64
N GLU A 128 9.89 -1.66 4.52
CA GLU A 128 8.50 -2.10 4.39
C GLU A 128 7.78 -1.75 5.70
N GLY A 129 6.54 -1.27 5.60
CA GLY A 129 5.78 -0.76 6.75
C GLY A 129 5.76 -1.79 7.89
N ALA A 130 6.33 -1.43 9.04
CA ALA A 130 6.41 -2.33 10.17
C ALA A 130 5.02 -2.59 10.76
N ASP A 131 4.55 -3.84 10.69
CA ASP A 131 3.41 -4.32 11.47
C ASP A 131 3.86 -4.53 12.92
N GLY A 132 3.83 -3.47 13.71
CA GLY A 132 4.14 -3.54 15.14
C GLY A 132 4.17 -2.18 15.81
N ALA A 133 3.36 -2.02 16.86
CA ALA A 133 3.56 -0.95 17.84
C ALA A 133 4.94 -1.15 18.48
N ASP A 134 5.80 -0.13 18.39
CA ASP A 134 7.13 -0.06 19.01
C ASP A 134 8.25 -0.97 18.42
N ASP A 135 8.46 -0.95 17.11
CA ASP A 135 9.73 -1.43 16.55
C ASP A 135 10.87 -0.40 16.77
N PRO A 136 11.86 -0.68 17.66
CA PRO A 136 13.00 0.21 17.86
C PRO A 136 13.90 0.32 16.61
N ALA A 137 13.88 -0.68 15.72
CA ALA A 137 14.63 -0.63 14.46
C ALA A 137 14.01 0.38 13.47
N PHE A 138 12.68 0.51 13.47
CA PHE A 138 11.96 1.53 12.71
C PHE A 138 12.35 2.94 13.14
N GLU A 139 12.35 3.22 14.45
CA GLU A 139 12.76 4.52 14.99
C GLU A 139 14.24 4.82 14.77
N ALA A 140 15.11 3.81 14.88
CA ALA A 140 16.54 3.96 14.58
C ALA A 140 16.76 4.34 13.10
N SER A 141 16.02 3.71 12.18
CA SER A 141 16.07 4.01 10.75
C SER A 141 15.56 5.41 10.45
N LEU A 142 14.44 5.82 11.07
CA LEU A 142 13.94 7.19 10.97
C LEU A 142 14.96 8.20 11.46
N ARG A 143 15.68 7.93 12.56
CA ARG A 143 16.74 8.81 13.08
C ARG A 143 17.97 8.87 12.17
N ALA A 144 18.35 7.78 11.54
CA ALA A 144 19.51 7.70 10.65
C ALA A 144 19.30 8.35 9.27
N ALA A 145 18.05 8.62 8.88
CA ALA A 145 17.72 9.27 7.62
C ALA A 145 17.87 10.81 7.70
N ASP A 146 18.29 11.46 6.64
CA ASP A 146 18.27 12.93 6.50
C ASP A 146 16.97 13.42 5.85
N LEU A 147 16.29 12.53 5.10
CA LEU A 147 15.01 12.76 4.45
C LEU A 147 14.17 11.48 4.50
N VAL A 148 12.87 11.62 4.75
CA VAL A 148 11.91 10.49 4.73
C VAL A 148 10.87 10.68 3.62
N ILE A 149 10.68 9.66 2.79
CA ILE A 149 9.61 9.58 1.79
C ILE A 149 8.62 8.51 2.25
N CYS A 150 7.39 8.91 2.56
CA CYS A 150 6.36 8.02 3.09
C CYS A 150 5.28 7.78 2.02
N GLN A 151 5.15 6.54 1.54
CA GLN A 151 4.14 6.17 0.55
C GLN A 151 2.81 5.80 1.24
N THR A 152 1.86 6.72 1.28
CA THR A 152 0.63 6.58 2.09
C THR A 152 -0.33 5.51 1.57
N GLY A 153 -0.20 5.10 0.30
CA GLY A 153 -1.03 4.05 -0.32
C GLY A 153 -0.57 2.61 -0.06
N CYS A 154 0.60 2.40 0.55
CA CYS A 154 1.21 1.09 0.75
C CYS A 154 1.53 0.78 2.22
N LEU A 155 1.00 1.58 3.14
CA LEU A 155 1.28 1.48 4.58
C LEU A 155 0.00 1.29 5.38
N SER A 156 0.11 0.63 6.54
CA SER A 156 -0.94 0.66 7.55
C SER A 156 -1.18 2.11 8.01
N HIS A 157 -2.42 2.44 8.37
CA HIS A 157 -2.81 3.79 8.83
C HIS A 157 -1.90 4.28 9.98
N ASP A 158 -1.49 3.37 10.86
CA ASP A 158 -0.65 3.65 12.01
C ASP A 158 0.81 3.98 11.63
N ALA A 159 1.38 3.36 10.59
CA ALA A 159 2.73 3.63 10.13
C ALA A 159 2.87 5.04 9.52
N CYS A 160 1.90 5.46 8.71
CA CYS A 160 1.87 6.79 8.09
C CYS A 160 1.81 7.91 9.15
N TRP A 161 0.92 7.75 10.14
CA TRP A 161 0.80 8.71 11.24
C TRP A 161 2.08 8.80 12.08
N ARG A 162 2.73 7.67 12.37
CA ARG A 162 3.98 7.63 13.13
C ARG A 162 5.11 8.38 12.43
N VAL A 163 5.29 8.19 11.12
CA VAL A 163 6.29 8.93 10.33
C VAL A 163 5.98 10.43 10.37
N GLN A 164 4.72 10.82 10.19
CA GLN A 164 4.31 12.22 10.21
C GLN A 164 4.56 12.87 11.58
N ASP A 165 4.21 12.19 12.68
CA ASP A 165 4.43 12.66 14.05
C ASP A 165 5.93 12.76 14.38
N HIS A 166 6.74 11.76 14.00
CA HIS A 166 8.19 11.78 14.17
C HIS A 166 8.81 12.99 13.46
N CYS A 167 8.48 13.20 12.18
CA CYS A 167 9.02 14.30 11.39
C CYS A 167 8.55 15.66 11.94
N ARG A 168 7.32 15.76 12.43
CA ARG A 168 6.81 16.98 13.09
C ARG A 168 7.56 17.30 14.38
N ARG A 169 7.86 16.29 15.21
CA ARG A 169 8.56 16.49 16.50
C ARG A 169 10.06 16.76 16.32
N THR A 170 10.69 16.11 15.35
CA THR A 170 12.15 16.20 15.12
C THR A 170 12.54 17.29 14.13
N GLY A 171 11.60 17.79 13.34
CA GLY A 171 11.87 18.74 12.26
C GLY A 171 12.55 18.10 11.04
N LYS A 172 12.55 16.77 10.94
CA LYS A 172 13.17 16.04 9.83
C LYS A 172 12.36 16.24 8.54
N PRO A 173 13.01 16.57 7.41
CA PRO A 173 12.33 16.69 6.13
C PRO A 173 11.56 15.42 5.80
N CYS A 174 10.27 15.55 5.53
CA CYS A 174 9.47 14.44 5.04
C CYS A 174 8.54 14.83 3.90
N VAL A 175 8.34 13.85 3.02
CA VAL A 175 7.48 13.93 1.86
C VAL A 175 6.46 12.80 1.93
N MET A 176 5.18 13.15 2.02
CA MET A 176 4.08 12.20 2.01
C MET A 176 3.58 12.04 0.56
N VAL A 177 3.61 10.83 0.02
CA VAL A 177 3.24 10.52 -1.37
C VAL A 177 2.05 9.57 -1.37
N GLY A 178 0.89 10.02 -1.86
CA GLY A 178 -0.32 9.20 -2.08
C GLY A 178 -0.70 9.09 -3.56
N GLU A 179 -1.75 8.32 -3.87
CA GLU A 179 -2.47 8.36 -5.16
C GLU A 179 -2.67 9.80 -5.65
N PRO A 180 -2.72 10.08 -6.98
CA PRO A 180 -2.20 11.31 -7.60
C PRO A 180 -2.79 12.59 -6.99
N GLN A 181 -2.17 13.04 -5.91
CA GLN A 181 -2.53 14.18 -5.10
C GLN A 181 -1.24 14.87 -4.63
N PRO A 182 -1.31 16.18 -4.33
CA PRO A 182 -0.13 17.03 -4.26
C PRO A 182 0.89 16.56 -3.23
N ILE A 183 2.16 16.69 -3.62
CA ILE A 183 3.31 16.44 -2.76
C ILE A 183 3.27 17.43 -1.59
N HIS A 184 2.99 16.94 -0.39
CA HIS A 184 3.06 17.74 0.83
C HIS A 184 4.50 17.73 1.36
N PHE A 185 5.20 18.85 1.17
CA PHE A 185 6.53 19.06 1.75
C PHE A 185 6.40 19.56 3.18
N VAL A 186 6.88 18.78 4.13
CA VAL A 186 7.18 19.28 5.47
C VAL A 186 8.64 19.69 5.44
N ARG A 187 8.92 20.93 4.99
CA ARG A 187 10.26 21.53 5.02
C ARG A 187 10.26 22.72 5.99
N ARG A 188 11.35 22.88 6.74
CA ARG A 188 11.69 24.15 7.37
C ARG A 188 12.44 24.98 6.35
N GLU A 189 12.06 26.25 6.18
CA GLU A 189 12.96 27.24 5.59
C GLU A 189 14.25 27.23 6.41
N THR A 190 15.35 26.87 5.76
CA THR A 190 16.67 26.96 6.37
C THR A 190 17.06 28.43 6.40
N ALA A 191 17.57 28.90 7.55
CA ALA A 191 17.99 30.29 7.75
C ALA A 191 19.08 30.76 6.76
N GLU A 192 19.72 29.83 6.05
CA GLU A 192 20.67 30.10 4.96
C GLU A 192 19.98 30.60 3.67
N GLU A 193 18.73 30.20 3.38
CA GLU A 193 17.96 30.71 2.23
C GLU A 193 17.47 32.16 2.48
N ALA A 194 17.11 32.51 3.73
CA ALA A 194 16.72 33.87 4.11
C ALA A 194 17.89 34.87 4.16
N ALA A 195 19.13 34.39 4.33
CA ALA A 195 20.33 35.22 4.30
C ALA A 195 20.79 35.54 2.87
N ALA A 196 20.54 34.63 1.90
CA ALA A 196 20.89 34.84 0.50
C ALA A 196 19.97 35.84 -0.22
N GLU A 197 18.69 35.92 0.17
CA GLU A 197 17.71 36.83 -0.45
C GLU A 197 17.81 38.29 0.06
N ARG A 198 18.54 38.51 1.16
CA ARG A 198 18.81 39.86 1.71
C ARG A 198 20.11 40.50 1.22
N ALA A 199 20.87 39.82 0.37
CA ALA A 199 22.20 40.27 -0.07
C ALA A 199 22.27 40.74 -1.54
N LEU A 200 21.13 41.04 -2.18
CA LEU A 200 21.13 41.71 -3.48
C LEU A 200 20.85 43.22 -3.28
N PRO A 201 21.83 44.11 -3.46
CA PRO A 201 21.56 45.55 -3.46
C PRO A 201 20.70 45.93 -4.67
N ALA A 202 19.76 46.84 -4.43
CA ALA A 202 19.18 47.66 -5.48
C ALA A 202 20.24 48.68 -5.95
N ASP A 203 20.26 48.91 -7.26
CA ASP A 203 21.06 49.86 -8.07
C ASP A 203 22.46 49.42 -8.54
#